data_AF-A0A2N7B380-F1
#
_entry.id   AF-A0A2N7B380-F1
#
_cell.length_a   1.000
_cell.length_b   1.000
_cell.length_c   1.000
_cell.angle_alpha   90.00
_cell.angle_beta   90.00
_cell.angle_gamma   90.00
#
_symmetry.space_group_name_H-M   'P 1'
#
loop_
_entity.id
_entity.type
_entity.pdbx_description
1 polymer ?
#
loop_
_entity_poly.entity_id
_entity_poly.type
_entity_poly.pdbx_seq_one_letter_code
_entity_poly.pdbx_strand_id
1 'polypeptide(L)'
;YVRLSGQESSQFYVEPGKIKIESPDSLEHIKVTGTKTNLENQALQHLLESTNKEIAIVLQEYQEGTPEQQKDSVYSKPFIKRYNTLAEKQKKISLAFARQHPNSFVSLNAIIQSSGAFPDYASNYELMQGLSPEIRNSALGKTFSNQLEANQGNSHWCHGSRVYPTGCKR
;
A
#
# COMPACT_ATOMS: atom_id res chain seq x y z
N TYR A 1 -6.18 -18.25 -30.61
CA TYR A 1 -5.83 -18.24 -29.18
C TYR A 1 -4.71 -17.22 -28.96
N VAL A 2 -5.04 -16.05 -28.42
CA VAL A 2 -4.01 -15.10 -27.95
C VAL A 2 -3.64 -15.52 -26.54
N ARG A 3 -2.43 -16.06 -26.37
CA ARG A 3 -1.84 -16.29 -25.05
C ARG A 3 -1.31 -14.94 -24.59
N LEU A 4 -1.99 -14.31 -23.64
CA LEU A 4 -1.40 -13.23 -22.84
C LEU A 4 -0.44 -13.90 -21.85
N SER A 5 0.84 -13.98 -22.19
CA SER A 5 1.90 -14.36 -21.26
C SER A 5 2.36 -13.11 -20.51
N GLY A 6 1.59 -12.74 -19.49
CA GLY A 6 1.79 -11.57 -18.65
C GLY A 6 0.48 -11.33 -17.90
N GLN A 7 0.52 -11.21 -16.58
CA GLN A 7 -0.67 -10.90 -15.79
C GLN A 7 -0.97 -9.39 -15.94
N GLU A 8 -1.38 -8.99 -17.13
CA GLU A 8 -1.79 -7.63 -17.48
C GLU A 8 -2.99 -7.25 -16.60
N SER A 9 -2.79 -6.31 -15.68
CA SER A 9 -3.85 -5.88 -14.76
C SER A 9 -3.69 -4.41 -14.41
N SER A 10 -4.82 -3.74 -14.27
CA SER A 10 -4.91 -2.36 -13.78
C SER A 10 -5.97 -2.26 -12.70
N GLN A 11 -5.75 -1.35 -11.76
CA GLN A 11 -6.63 -1.12 -10.62
C GLN A 11 -7.27 0.26 -10.70
N PHE A 12 -8.57 0.31 -10.46
CA PHE A 12 -9.34 1.55 -10.42
C PHE A 12 -10.48 1.44 -9.40
N TYR A 13 -11.06 2.58 -9.03
CA TYR A 13 -12.13 2.66 -8.05
C TYR A 13 -13.49 2.55 -8.73
N VAL A 14 -14.35 1.68 -8.19
CA VAL A 14 -15.76 1.60 -8.56
C VAL A 14 -16.56 2.45 -7.57
N GLU A 15 -17.22 3.49 -8.08
CA GLU A 15 -17.99 4.45 -7.29
C GLU A 15 -19.22 4.97 -8.06
N PRO A 16 -20.24 5.52 -7.39
CA PRO A 16 -21.38 6.12 -8.07
C PRO A 16 -20.94 7.24 -9.02
N GLY A 17 -21.32 7.11 -10.30
CA GLY A 17 -20.97 8.08 -11.33
C GLY A 17 -20.81 7.44 -12.70
N LYS A 18 -20.45 8.26 -13.69
CA LYS A 18 -20.08 7.77 -15.03
C LYS A 18 -18.56 7.61 -15.07
N ILE A 19 -18.09 6.38 -14.97
CA ILE A 19 -16.67 6.04 -15.13
C ILE A 19 -16.41 5.71 -16.59
N LYS A 20 -15.42 6.37 -17.19
CA LYS A 20 -14.97 6.10 -18.56
C LYS A 20 -13.61 5.41 -18.51
N ILE A 21 -13.50 4.26 -19.14
CA ILE A 21 -12.25 3.49 -19.23
C ILE A 21 -11.83 3.44 -20.69
N GLU A 22 -10.61 3.86 -20.98
CA GLU A 22 -10.01 3.82 -22.32
C GLU A 22 -8.69 3.05 -22.23
N SER A 23 -8.43 2.15 -23.19
CA SER A 23 -7.19 1.38 -23.29
C SER A 23 -6.67 1.55 -24.72
N PRO A 24 -5.58 2.32 -24.93
CA PRO A 24 -5.06 2.56 -26.28
C PRO A 24 -4.39 1.32 -26.88
N ASP A 25 -3.78 0.49 -26.05
CA ASP A 25 -2.96 -0.66 -26.47
C ASP A 25 -3.07 -1.88 -25.53
N SER A 26 -3.01 -1.70 -24.21
CA SER A 26 -3.05 -2.81 -23.23
C SER A 26 -3.86 -2.47 -21.97
N LEU A 27 -4.15 -3.52 -21.18
CA LEU A 27 -4.79 -3.37 -19.87
C LEU A 27 -3.83 -2.76 -18.83
N GLU A 28 -2.52 -2.74 -19.05
CA GLU A 28 -1.57 -2.00 -18.21
C GLU A 28 -1.70 -0.48 -18.41
N HIS A 29 -2.05 -0.02 -19.62
CA HIS A 29 -2.10 1.40 -19.96
C HIS A 29 -3.51 2.00 -19.99
N ILE A 30 -4.44 1.49 -19.16
CA ILE A 30 -5.79 2.05 -19.12
C ILE A 30 -5.79 3.48 -18.55
N LYS A 31 -6.66 4.31 -19.10
CA LYS A 31 -7.00 5.65 -18.61
C LYS A 31 -8.42 5.64 -18.07
N VAL A 32 -8.59 5.98 -16.79
CA VAL A 32 -9.90 5.94 -16.10
C VAL A 32 -10.36 7.34 -15.71
N THR A 33 -11.37 7.87 -16.38
CA THR A 33 -11.84 9.25 -16.16
C THR A 33 -13.31 9.29 -15.78
N GLY A 34 -13.84 10.48 -15.57
CA GLY A 34 -15.26 10.71 -15.29
C GLY A 34 -15.63 10.79 -13.81
N THR A 35 -14.71 10.40 -12.91
CA THR A 35 -14.90 10.57 -11.47
C THR A 35 -13.64 11.09 -10.78
N LYS A 36 -13.83 11.84 -9.68
CA LYS A 36 -12.74 12.48 -8.94
C LYS A 36 -11.77 11.46 -8.35
N THR A 37 -12.28 10.40 -7.72
CA THR A 37 -11.43 9.39 -7.06
C THR A 37 -10.52 8.68 -8.05
N ASN A 38 -11.00 8.39 -9.27
CA ASN A 38 -10.17 7.77 -10.31
C ASN A 38 -9.11 8.71 -10.89
N LEU A 39 -9.40 10.02 -10.99
CA LEU A 39 -8.39 11.02 -11.37
C LEU A 39 -7.30 11.15 -10.30
N GLU A 40 -7.69 11.18 -9.03
CA GLU A 40 -6.77 11.19 -7.89
C GLU A 40 -5.94 9.90 -7.83
N ASN A 41 -6.53 8.75 -8.13
CA ASN A 41 -5.81 7.47 -8.20
C ASN A 41 -4.73 7.51 -9.28
N GLN A 42 -5.07 8.00 -10.49
CA GLN A 42 -4.08 8.18 -11.55
C GLN A 42 -2.96 9.13 -11.18
N ALA A 43 -3.28 10.24 -10.50
CA ALA A 43 -2.27 11.17 -10.01
C ALA A 43 -1.29 10.47 -9.04
N LEU A 44 -1.80 9.67 -8.10
CA LEU A 44 -0.94 8.91 -7.19
C LEU A 44 -0.13 7.83 -7.93
N GLN A 45 -0.74 7.08 -8.86
CA GLN A 45 0.00 6.08 -9.64
C GLN A 45 1.13 6.69 -10.45
N HIS A 46 0.91 7.85 -11.07
CA HIS A 46 1.95 8.59 -11.78
C HIS A 46 3.09 9.02 -10.85
N LEU A 47 2.80 9.46 -9.62
CA LEU A 47 3.84 9.77 -8.63
C LEU A 47 4.65 8.53 -8.21
N LEU A 48 4.04 7.35 -8.22
CA LEU A 48 4.68 6.09 -7.82
C LEU A 48 5.40 5.38 -8.97
N GLU A 49 5.10 5.72 -10.23
CA GLU A 49 5.53 5.00 -11.43
C GLU A 49 7.03 4.69 -11.46
N SER A 50 7.88 5.71 -11.26
CA SER A 50 9.34 5.50 -11.25
C SER A 50 9.77 4.53 -10.16
N THR A 51 9.20 4.63 -8.97
CA THR A 51 9.57 3.76 -7.85
C THR A 51 9.06 2.33 -8.08
N ASN A 52 7.88 2.17 -8.68
CA ASN A 52 7.34 0.86 -9.07
C ASN A 52 8.24 0.17 -10.09
N LYS A 53 8.72 0.90 -11.11
CA LYS A 53 9.68 0.39 -12.09
C LYS A 53 10.99 -0.06 -11.44
N GLU A 54 11.53 0.74 -10.51
CA GLU A 54 12.73 0.37 -9.76
C GLU A 54 12.52 -0.91 -8.92
N ILE A 55 11.35 -1.07 -8.28
CA ILE A 55 11.02 -2.30 -7.53
C ILE A 55 10.93 -3.50 -8.47
N ALA A 56 10.25 -3.36 -9.61
CA ALA A 56 10.13 -4.44 -10.59
C ALA A 56 11.50 -4.92 -11.06
N ILE A 57 12.44 -4.00 -11.32
CA ILE A 57 13.82 -4.34 -11.67
C ILE A 57 14.50 -5.13 -10.54
N VAL A 58 14.41 -4.66 -9.29
CA VAL A 58 15.01 -5.38 -8.14
C VAL A 58 14.45 -6.79 -7.99
N LEU A 59 13.14 -6.96 -8.18
CA LEU A 59 12.50 -8.26 -8.12
C LEU A 59 12.92 -9.15 -9.28
N GLN A 60 13.02 -8.62 -10.49
CA GLN A 60 13.50 -9.36 -11.66
C GLN A 60 14.94 -9.84 -11.47
N GLU A 61 15.85 -8.96 -11.06
CA GLU A 61 17.25 -9.33 -10.78
C GLU A 61 17.34 -10.41 -9.69
N TYR A 62 16.50 -10.33 -8.65
CA TYR A 62 16.45 -11.36 -7.60
C TYR A 62 16.05 -12.73 -8.17
N GLN A 63 15.10 -12.76 -9.12
CA GLN A 63 14.61 -13.97 -9.76
C GLN A 63 15.60 -14.62 -10.73
N GLU A 64 16.70 -13.94 -11.10
CA GLU A 64 17.77 -14.54 -11.91
C GLU A 64 18.57 -15.61 -11.15
N GLY A 65 18.51 -15.60 -9.82
CA GLY A 65 19.16 -16.60 -8.97
C GLY A 65 18.40 -17.92 -8.94
N THR A 66 19.12 -19.03 -8.73
CA THR A 66 18.50 -20.35 -8.59
C THR A 66 17.63 -20.42 -7.30
N PRO A 67 16.67 -21.36 -7.21
CA PRO A 67 15.88 -21.56 -5.99
C PRO A 67 16.73 -21.76 -4.72
N GLU A 68 17.93 -22.32 -4.84
CA GLU A 68 18.88 -22.50 -3.74
C GLU A 68 19.54 -21.18 -3.35
N GLN A 69 19.95 -20.36 -4.32
CA GLN A 69 20.50 -19.03 -4.08
C GLN A 69 19.46 -18.10 -3.46
N GLN A 70 18.21 -18.16 -3.90
CA GLN A 70 17.13 -17.36 -3.32
C GLN A 70 16.87 -17.69 -1.85
N LYS A 71 17.15 -18.92 -1.40
CA LYS A 71 17.10 -19.31 0.02
C LYS A 71 18.35 -18.90 0.80
N ASP A 72 19.43 -18.53 0.10
CA ASP A 72 20.66 -18.08 0.72
C ASP A 72 20.55 -16.63 1.19
N SER A 73 20.95 -16.40 2.45
CA SER A 73 20.86 -15.10 3.08
C SER A 73 21.89 -14.11 2.52
N VAL A 74 23.04 -14.57 2.05
CA VAL A 74 24.07 -13.71 1.45
C VAL A 74 23.60 -13.20 0.08
N TYR A 75 22.98 -14.06 -0.73
CA TYR A 75 22.38 -13.68 -2.00
C TYR A 75 21.18 -12.73 -1.85
N SER A 76 20.23 -13.04 -0.95
CA SER A 76 18.98 -12.29 -0.81
C SER A 76 19.13 -10.92 -0.13
N LYS A 77 20.07 -10.76 0.82
CA LYS A 77 20.29 -9.52 1.59
C LYS A 77 20.36 -8.23 0.75
N PRO A 78 21.18 -8.11 -0.31
CA PRO A 78 21.26 -6.88 -1.10
C PRO A 78 19.92 -6.51 -1.76
N PHE A 79 19.17 -7.50 -2.27
CA PHE A 79 17.86 -7.27 -2.88
C PHE A 79 16.83 -6.82 -1.85
N ILE A 80 16.79 -7.46 -0.68
CA ILE A 80 15.93 -7.06 0.44
C ILE A 80 16.22 -5.61 0.85
N LYS A 81 17.50 -5.23 0.95
CA LYS A 81 17.89 -3.86 1.30
C LYS A 81 17.43 -2.83 0.26
N ARG A 82 17.61 -3.12 -1.03
CA ARG A 82 17.16 -2.26 -2.14
C ARG A 82 15.64 -2.14 -2.15
N TYR A 83 14.94 -3.27 -2.04
CA TYR A 83 13.49 -3.33 -1.97
C TYR A 83 12.94 -2.50 -0.81
N ASN A 84 13.45 -2.70 0.41
CA ASN A 84 13.00 -1.93 1.59
C ASN A 84 13.22 -0.43 1.44
N THR A 85 14.34 -0.02 0.80
CA THR A 85 14.61 1.40 0.52
C THR A 85 13.56 1.99 -0.43
N LEU A 86 13.18 1.25 -1.46
CA LEU A 86 12.16 1.66 -2.43
C LEU A 86 10.75 1.62 -1.84
N ALA A 87 10.44 0.62 -1.02
CA ALA A 87 9.17 0.52 -0.29
C ALA A 87 8.98 1.72 0.65
N GLU A 88 10.03 2.13 1.37
CA GLU A 88 9.98 3.35 2.20
C GLU A 88 9.83 4.63 1.36
N LYS A 89 10.40 4.68 0.14
CA LYS A 89 10.18 5.78 -0.81
C LYS A 89 8.72 5.83 -1.28
N GLN A 90 8.13 4.71 -1.67
CA GLN A 90 6.70 4.62 -2.02
C GLN A 90 5.82 5.08 -0.86
N LYS A 91 6.08 4.57 0.35
CA LYS A 91 5.37 4.95 1.57
C LYS A 91 5.40 6.46 1.78
N LYS A 92 6.56 7.11 1.66
CA LYS A 92 6.69 8.56 1.79
C LYS A 92 5.88 9.32 0.75
N ILE A 93 5.89 8.89 -0.51
CA ILE A 93 5.10 9.48 -1.60
C ILE A 93 3.61 9.36 -1.30
N SER A 94 3.15 8.15 -0.96
CA SER A 94 1.75 7.86 -0.62
C SER A 94 1.23 8.67 0.56
N LEU A 95 2.01 8.79 1.64
CA LEU A 95 1.63 9.59 2.80
C LEU A 95 1.70 11.10 2.53
N ALA A 96 2.61 11.56 1.67
CA ALA A 96 2.66 12.96 1.25
C ALA A 96 1.41 13.32 0.42
N PHE A 97 1.02 12.46 -0.52
CA PHE A 97 -0.23 12.59 -1.26
C PHE A 97 -1.43 12.65 -0.29
N ALA A 98 -1.49 11.74 0.68
CA ALA A 98 -2.59 11.70 1.64
C ALA A 98 -2.77 13.02 2.41
N ARG A 99 -1.66 13.64 2.84
CA ARG A 99 -1.66 14.95 3.52
C ARG A 99 -2.11 16.10 2.62
N GLN A 100 -1.79 16.05 1.33
CA GLN A 100 -2.16 17.08 0.36
C GLN A 100 -3.62 16.95 -0.11
N HIS A 101 -4.20 15.76 0.01
CA HIS A 101 -5.55 15.43 -0.46
C HIS A 101 -6.43 14.87 0.67
N PRO A 102 -6.73 15.64 1.73
CA PRO A 102 -7.43 15.13 2.91
C PRO A 102 -8.89 14.72 2.63
N ASN A 103 -9.49 15.21 1.55
CA ASN A 103 -10.86 14.89 1.12
C ASN A 103 -10.90 13.77 0.07
N SER A 104 -9.84 12.97 -0.08
CA SER A 104 -9.74 11.91 -1.08
C SER A 104 -9.89 10.52 -0.45
N PHE A 105 -10.70 9.67 -1.07
CA PHE A 105 -10.78 8.26 -0.70
C PHE A 105 -9.49 7.49 -1.08
N VAL A 106 -8.73 7.98 -2.05
CA VAL A 106 -7.41 7.46 -2.41
C VAL A 106 -6.42 7.69 -1.27
N SER A 107 -6.47 8.85 -0.61
CA SER A 107 -5.65 9.16 0.56
C SER A 107 -5.87 8.19 1.71
N LEU A 108 -7.12 7.79 1.97
CA LEU A 108 -7.44 6.77 2.98
C LEU A 108 -6.78 5.43 2.64
N ASN A 109 -6.93 4.96 1.41
CA ASN A 109 -6.30 3.71 0.96
C ASN A 109 -4.77 3.80 1.02
N ALA A 110 -4.19 4.93 0.62
CA ALA A 110 -2.76 5.17 0.67
C ALA A 110 -2.21 5.09 2.10
N ILE A 111 -2.94 5.62 3.09
CA ILE A 111 -2.61 5.47 4.51
C ILE A 111 -2.65 3.99 4.90
N ILE A 112 -3.78 3.31 4.69
CA ILE A 112 -3.98 1.90 5.09
C ILE A 112 -2.90 0.99 4.50
N GLN A 113 -2.59 1.12 3.20
CA GLN A 113 -1.57 0.32 2.54
C GLN A 113 -0.16 0.62 3.08
N SER A 114 0.10 1.87 3.47
CA SER A 114 1.37 2.30 4.05
C SER A 114 1.57 1.85 5.50
N SER A 115 0.50 1.44 6.18
CA SER A 115 0.54 1.06 7.60
C SER A 115 1.05 -0.36 7.84
N GLY A 116 1.01 -1.23 6.83
CA GLY A 116 1.45 -2.62 6.93
C GLY A 116 0.51 -3.51 7.76
N ALA A 117 0.92 -4.76 7.99
CA ALA A 117 0.08 -5.77 8.67
C ALA A 117 -0.16 -5.47 10.16
N PHE A 118 0.81 -4.81 10.81
CA PHE A 118 0.74 -4.41 12.21
C PHE A 118 0.90 -2.88 12.30
N PRO A 119 -0.17 -2.13 11.98
CA PRO A 119 -0.12 -0.68 11.96
C PRO A 119 0.10 -0.12 13.36
N ASP A 120 1.11 0.73 13.53
CA ASP A 120 1.33 1.48 14.77
C ASP A 120 0.16 2.44 15.01
N TYR A 121 -0.41 2.41 16.21
CA TYR A 121 -1.59 3.21 16.54
C TYR A 121 -1.33 4.71 16.41
N ALA A 122 -0.28 5.21 17.06
CA ALA A 122 -0.06 6.65 17.22
C ALA A 122 0.15 7.34 15.86
N SER A 123 1.02 6.80 15.02
CA SER A 123 1.32 7.35 13.70
C SER A 123 0.13 7.31 12.75
N ASN A 124 -0.64 6.22 12.75
CA ASN A 124 -1.79 6.09 11.86
C ASN A 124 -3.01 6.87 12.34
N TYR A 125 -3.18 7.02 13.66
CA TYR A 125 -4.23 7.87 14.22
C TYR A 125 -4.06 9.33 13.79
N GLU A 126 -2.84 9.88 13.88
CA GLU A 126 -2.56 11.25 13.43
C GLU A 126 -2.86 11.44 11.93
N LEU A 127 -2.41 10.49 11.09
CA LEU A 127 -2.69 10.49 9.66
C LEU A 127 -4.20 10.44 9.37
N MET A 128 -4.94 9.60 10.08
CA MET A 128 -6.39 9.52 9.96
C MET A 128 -7.07 10.82 10.36
N GLN A 129 -6.65 11.46 11.45
CA GLN A 129 -7.20 12.74 11.91
C GLN A 129 -6.95 13.88 10.92
N GLY A 130 -5.89 13.80 10.10
CA GLY A 130 -5.64 14.71 8.99
C GLY A 130 -6.62 14.58 7.83
N LEU A 131 -7.36 13.48 7.72
CA LEU A 131 -8.40 13.30 6.70
C LEU A 131 -9.71 14.01 7.08
N SER A 132 -10.49 14.33 6.04
CA SER A 132 -11.79 14.95 6.20
C SER A 132 -12.74 14.10 7.06
N PRO A 133 -13.71 14.72 7.76
CA PRO A 133 -14.71 13.97 8.50
C PRO A 133 -15.48 12.98 7.61
N GLU A 134 -15.75 13.31 6.35
CA GLU A 134 -16.44 12.43 5.41
C GLU A 134 -15.62 11.17 5.13
N ILE A 135 -14.32 11.32 4.85
CA ILE A 135 -13.42 10.19 4.57
C ILE A 135 -13.23 9.32 5.82
N ARG A 136 -13.02 9.92 6.99
CA ARG A 136 -12.90 9.19 8.27
C ARG A 136 -14.17 8.41 8.60
N ASN A 137 -15.35 8.98 8.35
CA ASN A 137 -16.62 8.36 8.69
C ASN A 137 -17.15 7.38 7.63
N SER A 138 -16.44 7.22 6.51
CA SER A 138 -16.71 6.18 5.53
C SER A 138 -16.63 4.78 6.15
N ALA A 139 -17.23 3.78 5.50
CA ALA A 139 -17.18 2.40 5.98
C ALA A 139 -15.74 1.91 6.19
N LEU A 140 -14.87 2.14 5.20
CA LEU A 140 -13.45 1.77 5.27
C LEU A 140 -12.70 2.56 6.36
N GLY A 141 -12.98 3.86 6.50
CA GLY A 141 -12.34 4.71 7.51
C GLY A 141 -12.66 4.26 8.93
N LYS A 142 -13.91 3.86 9.18
CA LYS A 142 -14.34 3.27 10.46
C LYS A 142 -13.71 1.91 10.70
N THR A 143 -13.70 1.02 9.69
CA THR A 143 -13.05 -0.29 9.81
C THR A 143 -11.59 -0.16 10.20
N PHE A 144 -10.85 0.74 9.54
CA PHE A 144 -9.45 0.95 9.86
C PHE A 144 -9.26 1.58 11.25
N SER A 145 -10.08 2.56 11.63
CA SER A 145 -10.03 3.16 12.98
C SER A 145 -10.23 2.10 14.08
N ASN A 146 -11.20 1.20 13.90
CA ASN A 146 -11.45 0.09 14.83
C ASN A 146 -10.25 -0.88 14.89
N GLN A 147 -9.60 -1.15 13.75
CA GLN A 147 -8.40 -1.99 13.70
C GLN A 147 -7.24 -1.35 14.48
N LEU A 148 -7.04 -0.04 14.34
CA LEU A 148 -6.03 0.70 15.10
C LEU A 148 -6.28 0.57 16.60
N GLU A 149 -7.52 0.80 17.05
CA GLU A 149 -7.90 0.70 18.47
C GLU A 149 -7.69 -0.71 19.04
N ALA A 150 -8.03 -1.77 18.28
CA ALA A 150 -7.77 -3.15 18.68
C ALA A 150 -6.26 -3.43 18.87
N ASN A 151 -5.43 -2.90 17.97
CA ASN A 151 -3.97 -3.05 18.07
C ASN A 151 -3.37 -2.24 19.23
N GLN A 152 -3.95 -1.08 19.56
CA GLN A 152 -3.57 -0.32 20.75
C GLN A 152 -3.80 -1.15 22.02
N GLY A 153 -4.97 -1.79 22.14
CA GLY A 153 -5.29 -2.69 23.24
C GLY A 153 -4.29 -3.85 23.38
N ASN A 154 -3.93 -4.49 22.26
CA ASN A 154 -2.95 -5.59 22.23
C ASN A 154 -1.52 -5.16 22.60
N SER A 155 -1.12 -3.93 22.28
CA SER A 155 0.19 -3.39 22.69
C SER A 155 0.28 -3.18 24.21
N HIS A 156 -0.85 -2.92 24.88
CA HIS A 156 -0.93 -2.73 26.33
C HIS A 156 -0.74 -4.06 27.11
N TRP A 157 -1.12 -5.19 26.51
CA TRP A 157 -0.91 -6.52 27.10
C TRP A 157 0.53 -7.05 26.97
N CYS A 158 1.39 -6.41 26.17
CA CYS A 158 2.78 -6.83 25.97
C CYS A 158 3.81 -6.07 26.81
N HIS A 159 3.42 -5.04 27.57
CA HIS A 159 4.34 -4.18 28.32
C HIS A 159 4.31 -4.35 29.85
N GLY A 160 3.89 -5.53 30.33
CA GLY A 160 3.70 -5.75 31.78
C GLY A 160 4.03 -7.16 32.26
N SER A 161 5.24 -7.66 32.06
CA SER A 161 5.88 -8.61 33.00
C SER A 161 7.34 -8.83 32.65
N ARG A 162 8.25 -8.40 33.54
CA ARG A 162 9.53 -9.11 33.67
C ARG A 162 9.16 -10.55 34.01
N VAL A 163 9.76 -11.50 33.29
CA VAL A 163 9.71 -12.97 33.42
C VAL A 163 9.06 -13.60 32.18
N TYR A 164 9.85 -13.82 31.13
CA TYR A 164 9.58 -14.85 30.11
C TYR A 164 9.74 -16.25 30.75
N PRO A 165 9.13 -17.34 30.24
CA PRO A 165 8.88 -17.58 28.81
C PRO A 165 7.54 -18.25 28.44
N THR A 166 7.05 -17.89 27.26
CA THR A 166 6.44 -18.74 26.21
C THR A 166 5.23 -18.08 25.56
N GLY A 167 5.38 -17.80 24.26
CA GLY A 167 4.32 -17.85 23.26
C GLY A 167 3.08 -16.99 23.49
N CYS A 168 3.09 -15.79 22.90
CA CYS A 168 1.85 -15.13 22.51
C CYS A 168 1.22 -16.01 21.40
N LYS A 169 0.26 -16.87 21.74
CA LYS A 169 -0.57 -17.61 20.78
C LYS A 169 -1.93 -16.91 20.64
N ARG A 170 -2.13 -16.40 19.42
CA ARG A 170 -3.36 -15.96 18.72
C ARG A 170 -4.41 -15.21 19.54
#